data_AF-A0A3P7I9W7-F1
#
_entry.id   AF-A0A3P7I9W7-F1
#
_cell.length_a   1.000
_cell.length_b   1.000
_cell.length_c   1.000
_cell.angle_alpha   90.00
_cell.angle_beta   90.00
_cell.angle_gamma   90.00
#
_symmetry.space_group_name_H-M   'P 1'
#
loop_
_entity.id
_entity.type
_entity.pdbx_description
1 polymer ?
#
loop_
_entity_poly.entity_id
_entity_poly.type
_entity_poly.pdbx_seq_one_letter_code
_entity_poly.pdbx_strand_id
1 'polypeptide(L)'
;MTDHFFRAAHAIISGGPNIKARLYSEGLHIWLIKVIFKECRRMHEEEQQESSMDHSFGTLLRSYVELLCLLLTGSGVESLKLKAARDHILVPLLQSTIFLKRVLLRRTRAVEASRCSLERLLRRVSAKDPLMLMRAAVQSLDAIEDLNTKAHIVSVILDVLNPEQKEEEDFHIQIEKDPAQEDFLQGRMTGNPYKVAVLSTDAGLGPLMRDIKNKICRDTEMIALLEDDNGMESSHCLESTLQLLVNNQIISLALPVRAVYDKLWKKTNPGQPMVIVYRMRGLLGDAVETFVSTLGEAEGGMESCIIALNFMKS
;
A
#
# COMPACT_ATOMS: atom_id res chain seq x y z
N MET A 1 11.68 25.63 -6.36
CA MET A 1 10.45 26.38 -6.75
C MET A 1 9.23 25.47 -6.81
N THR A 2 9.34 24.27 -7.39
CA THR A 2 8.28 23.26 -7.45
C THR A 2 7.81 22.77 -6.07
N ASP A 3 8.71 22.48 -5.13
CA ASP A 3 8.35 21.99 -3.78
C ASP A 3 7.45 22.96 -3.00
N HIS A 4 7.76 24.26 -3.02
CA HIS A 4 6.95 25.28 -2.35
C HIS A 4 5.53 25.37 -2.95
N PHE A 5 5.40 25.24 -4.26
CA PHE A 5 4.10 25.22 -4.94
C PHE A 5 3.27 24.02 -4.48
N PHE A 6 3.84 22.81 -4.47
CA PHE A 6 3.11 21.61 -4.07
C PHE A 6 2.73 21.62 -2.59
N ARG A 7 3.59 22.13 -1.71
CA ARG A 7 3.24 22.34 -0.29
C ARG A 7 2.06 23.29 -0.11
N ALA A 8 2.08 24.43 -0.83
CA ALA A 8 0.97 25.37 -0.79
C ALA A 8 -0.33 24.76 -1.35
N ALA A 9 -0.24 24.01 -2.45
CA ALA A 9 -1.38 23.30 -3.03
C ALA A 9 -1.95 22.25 -2.07
N HIS A 10 -1.09 21.46 -1.41
CA HIS A 10 -1.50 20.52 -0.36
C HIS A 10 -2.24 21.22 0.77
N ALA A 11 -1.71 22.34 1.29
CA ALA A 11 -2.35 23.12 2.34
C ALA A 11 -3.75 23.62 1.94
N ILE A 12 -3.89 24.16 0.71
CA ILE A 12 -5.16 24.66 0.20
C ILE A 12 -6.19 23.53 0.05
N ILE A 13 -5.82 22.41 -0.58
CA ILE A 13 -6.74 21.28 -0.79
C ILE A 13 -7.12 20.62 0.55
N SER A 14 -6.23 20.70 1.55
CA SER A 14 -6.47 20.19 2.91
C SER A 14 -7.37 21.11 3.74
N GLY A 15 -7.66 22.34 3.29
CA GLY A 15 -8.46 23.34 4.00
C GLY A 15 -9.96 23.04 4.14
N GLY A 16 -10.40 21.80 3.87
CA GLY A 16 -11.74 21.30 4.18
C GLY A 16 -12.59 20.89 2.96
N PRO A 17 -13.74 20.22 3.19
CA PRO A 17 -14.57 19.65 2.13
C PRO A 17 -15.15 20.68 1.16
N ASN A 18 -15.42 21.90 1.61
CA ASN A 18 -15.95 22.99 0.78
C ASN A 18 -14.93 23.45 -0.29
N ILE A 19 -13.65 23.53 0.07
CA ILE A 19 -12.59 23.91 -0.87
C ILE A 19 -12.39 22.81 -1.91
N LYS A 20 -12.35 21.54 -1.48
CA LYS A 20 -12.29 20.39 -2.40
C LYS A 20 -13.45 20.39 -3.39
N ALA A 21 -14.67 20.62 -2.93
CA ALA A 21 -15.86 20.66 -3.79
C ALA A 21 -15.79 21.78 -4.84
N ARG A 22 -15.27 22.95 -4.46
CA ARG A 22 -15.06 24.09 -5.36
C ARG A 22 -13.96 23.81 -6.39
N LEU A 23 -12.78 23.38 -5.96
CA LEU A 23 -11.68 23.02 -6.86
C LEU A 23 -12.08 21.90 -7.84
N TYR A 24 -12.92 20.97 -7.37
CA TYR A 24 -13.49 19.96 -8.23
C TYR A 24 -14.40 20.57 -9.29
N SER A 25 -15.33 21.47 -8.95
CA SER A 25 -16.21 22.11 -9.95
C SER A 25 -15.44 22.97 -10.96
N GLU A 26 -14.31 23.55 -10.57
CA GLU A 26 -13.41 24.28 -11.46
C GLU A 26 -12.57 23.35 -12.38
N GLY A 27 -12.71 22.03 -12.28
CA GLY A 27 -12.06 21.08 -13.18
C GLY A 27 -10.61 20.73 -12.84
N LEU A 28 -10.14 21.02 -11.62
CA LEU A 28 -8.76 20.71 -11.20
C LEU A 28 -8.42 19.21 -11.38
N HIS A 29 -9.38 18.32 -11.12
CA HIS A 29 -9.22 16.88 -11.30
C HIS A 29 -8.95 16.49 -12.77
N ILE A 30 -9.59 17.18 -13.72
CA ILE A 30 -9.40 16.96 -15.17
C ILE A 30 -8.00 17.43 -15.57
N TRP A 31 -7.57 18.59 -15.06
CA TRP A 31 -6.24 19.11 -15.32
C TRP A 31 -5.17 18.16 -14.75
N LEU A 32 -5.30 17.75 -13.49
CA LEU A 32 -4.37 16.85 -12.82
C LEU A 32 -4.23 15.53 -13.57
N ILE A 33 -5.33 14.87 -13.95
CA ILE A 33 -5.23 13.58 -14.65
C ILE A 33 -4.58 13.72 -16.03
N LYS A 34 -4.81 14.83 -16.74
CA LYS A 34 -4.16 15.10 -18.03
C LYS A 34 -2.65 15.30 -17.87
N VAL A 35 -2.22 16.01 -16.81
CA VAL A 35 -0.79 16.21 -16.54
C VAL A 35 -0.13 14.91 -16.09
N ILE A 36 -0.78 14.14 -15.22
CA ILE A 36 -0.33 12.79 -14.81
C ILE A 36 -0.14 11.89 -16.03
N PHE A 37 -1.13 11.84 -16.92
CA PHE A 37 -1.04 11.04 -18.15
C PHE A 37 0.16 11.43 -19.02
N LYS A 38 0.35 12.74 -19.25
CA LYS A 38 1.50 13.24 -20.02
C LYS A 38 2.83 12.86 -19.38
N GLU A 39 2.90 12.95 -18.05
CA GLU A 39 4.11 12.64 -17.30
C GLU A 39 4.42 11.13 -17.32
N CYS A 40 3.42 10.27 -17.12
CA CYS A 40 3.59 8.81 -17.25
C CYS A 40 4.04 8.41 -18.66
N ARG A 41 3.47 9.05 -19.70
CA ARG A 41 3.88 8.81 -21.08
C ARG A 41 5.33 9.24 -21.33
N ARG A 42 5.72 10.45 -20.89
CA ARG A 42 7.09 10.95 -20.98
C ARG A 42 8.08 9.99 -20.30
N MET A 43 7.76 9.56 -19.08
CA MET A 43 8.58 8.62 -18.32
C MET A 43 8.78 7.28 -19.05
N HIS A 44 7.73 6.77 -19.68
CA HIS A 44 7.80 5.55 -20.48
C HIS A 44 8.66 5.75 -21.76
N GLU A 45 8.53 6.88 -22.45
CA GLU A 45 9.33 7.22 -23.64
C GLU A 45 10.82 7.38 -23.29
N GLU A 46 11.13 8.08 -22.20
CA GLU A 46 12.51 8.25 -21.73
C GLU A 46 13.17 6.94 -21.29
N GLU A 47 12.38 5.95 -20.89
CA GLU A 47 12.92 4.64 -20.51
C GLU A 47 13.43 3.86 -21.73
N GLN A 48 12.79 4.04 -22.88
CA GLN A 48 13.23 3.44 -24.15
C GLN A 48 14.53 4.06 -24.67
N GLN A 49 14.91 5.24 -24.19
CA GLN A 49 16.06 6.01 -24.68
C GLN A 49 17.31 5.89 -23.80
N GLU A 50 17.30 5.00 -22.78
CA GLU A 50 18.42 4.70 -21.88
C GLU A 50 19.21 5.95 -21.39
N SER A 51 18.50 6.99 -20.98
CA SER A 51 19.12 8.24 -20.53
C SER A 51 19.13 8.35 -19.01
N SER A 52 20.28 8.00 -18.41
CA SER A 52 20.70 8.25 -17.02
C SER A 52 19.85 7.65 -15.87
N MET A 53 20.52 7.30 -14.77
CA MET A 53 19.90 6.88 -13.51
C MET A 53 19.76 8.08 -12.56
N ASP A 54 18.66 8.83 -12.67
CA ASP A 54 18.32 9.89 -11.71
C ASP A 54 17.42 9.35 -10.59
N HIS A 55 17.87 9.43 -9.34
CA HIS A 55 17.08 9.02 -8.17
C HIS A 55 15.86 9.91 -7.91
N SER A 56 15.82 11.12 -8.47
CA SER A 56 14.67 12.03 -8.41
C SER A 56 13.60 11.71 -9.48
N PHE A 57 13.85 10.73 -10.34
CA PHE A 57 12.92 10.28 -11.37
C PHE A 57 11.56 9.89 -10.76
N GLY A 58 10.48 10.48 -11.30
CA GLY A 58 9.11 10.26 -10.83
C GLY A 58 8.67 11.09 -9.61
N THR A 59 9.53 11.93 -9.03
CA THR A 59 9.13 12.80 -7.89
C THR A 59 8.05 13.81 -8.27
N LEU A 60 8.14 14.42 -9.46
CA LEU A 60 7.12 15.34 -9.95
C LEU A 60 5.77 14.64 -10.19
N LEU A 61 5.79 13.46 -10.81
CA LEU A 61 4.61 12.61 -10.98
C LEU A 61 3.96 12.33 -9.62
N ARG A 62 4.77 11.94 -8.63
CA ARG A 62 4.28 11.65 -7.28
C ARG A 62 3.51 12.83 -6.69
N SER A 63 4.03 14.05 -6.80
CA SER A 63 3.33 15.24 -6.31
C SER A 63 1.98 15.47 -6.99
N TYR A 64 1.89 15.26 -8.32
CA TYR A 64 0.60 15.35 -9.02
C TYR A 64 -0.39 14.27 -8.57
N VAL A 65 0.08 13.03 -8.41
CA VAL A 65 -0.74 11.91 -7.97
C VAL A 65 -1.24 12.12 -6.54
N GLU A 66 -0.39 12.60 -5.64
CA GLU A 66 -0.77 12.93 -4.26
C GLU A 66 -1.85 14.02 -4.21
N LEU A 67 -1.74 15.09 -5.02
CA LEU A 67 -2.78 16.12 -5.13
C LEU A 67 -4.10 15.55 -5.68
N LEU A 68 -4.04 14.70 -6.72
CA LEU A 68 -5.24 14.09 -7.30
C LEU A 68 -5.94 13.17 -6.29
N CYS A 69 -5.17 12.32 -5.60
CA CYS A 69 -5.70 11.46 -4.55
C CYS A 69 -6.28 12.28 -3.39
N LEU A 70 -5.62 13.36 -2.96
CA LEU A 70 -6.10 14.22 -1.89
C LEU A 70 -7.42 14.92 -2.26
N LEU A 71 -7.55 15.37 -3.51
CA LEU A 71 -8.76 15.99 -4.03
C LEU A 71 -9.94 15.00 -4.09
N LEU A 72 -9.67 13.76 -4.49
CA LEU A 72 -10.70 12.73 -4.74
C LEU A 72 -10.99 11.82 -3.52
N THR A 73 -10.22 11.90 -2.43
CA THR A 73 -10.37 11.06 -1.23
C THR A 73 -10.88 11.86 -0.03
N GLY A 74 -11.77 11.26 0.76
CA GLY A 74 -12.16 11.78 2.07
C GLY A 74 -13.00 13.07 2.02
N SER A 75 -13.91 13.20 1.05
CA SER A 75 -14.84 14.33 0.99
C SER A 75 -16.17 13.94 0.35
N GLY A 76 -17.21 14.75 0.54
CA GLY A 76 -18.51 14.59 -0.15
C GLY A 76 -18.41 14.59 -1.68
N VAL A 77 -17.26 14.94 -2.27
CA VAL A 77 -16.97 14.80 -3.71
C VAL A 77 -16.96 13.31 -4.13
N GLU A 78 -16.52 12.41 -3.25
CA GLU A 78 -16.47 10.97 -3.49
C GLU A 78 -17.88 10.35 -3.60
N SER A 79 -18.83 10.82 -2.79
CA SER A 79 -20.21 10.35 -2.83
C SER A 79 -21.04 11.04 -3.92
N LEU A 80 -20.82 12.34 -4.18
CA LEU A 80 -21.69 13.14 -5.07
C LEU A 80 -21.22 13.26 -6.53
N LYS A 81 -19.92 13.10 -6.86
CA LYS A 81 -19.40 13.54 -8.18
C LYS A 81 -18.52 12.57 -8.96
N LEU A 82 -18.13 11.43 -8.40
CA LEU A 82 -17.41 10.37 -9.12
C LEU A 82 -18.16 9.86 -10.38
N LYS A 83 -19.47 10.10 -10.50
CA LYS A 83 -20.25 9.76 -11.69
C LYS A 83 -19.95 10.67 -12.90
N ALA A 84 -19.69 11.96 -12.69
CA ALA A 84 -19.38 12.91 -13.77
C ALA A 84 -17.87 13.00 -14.10
N ALA A 85 -17.01 12.73 -13.11
CA ALA A 85 -15.56 12.59 -13.34
C ALA A 85 -15.20 11.35 -14.16
N ARG A 86 -16.05 10.31 -14.11
CA ARG A 86 -15.79 9.00 -14.73
C ARG A 86 -15.46 9.12 -16.23
N ASP A 87 -16.23 9.90 -16.97
CA ASP A 87 -16.04 10.09 -18.42
C ASP A 87 -14.67 10.68 -18.78
N HIS A 88 -14.14 11.54 -17.91
CA HIS A 88 -12.92 12.31 -18.19
C HIS A 88 -11.66 11.77 -17.51
N ILE A 89 -11.81 11.02 -16.42
CA ILE A 89 -10.70 10.49 -15.63
C ILE A 89 -10.39 9.04 -16.01
N LEU A 90 -11.39 8.20 -16.28
CA LEU A 90 -11.21 6.75 -16.33
C LEU A 90 -10.20 6.31 -17.40
N VAL A 91 -10.34 6.81 -18.62
CA VAL A 91 -9.45 6.45 -19.74
C VAL A 91 -8.02 6.95 -19.49
N PRO A 92 -7.77 8.25 -19.20
CA PRO A 92 -6.43 8.71 -18.87
C PRO A 92 -5.81 7.99 -17.67
N LEU A 93 -6.61 7.63 -16.66
CA LEU A 93 -6.16 6.90 -15.48
C LEU A 93 -5.72 5.47 -15.82
N LEU A 94 -6.53 4.74 -16.58
CA LEU A 94 -6.16 3.42 -17.10
C LEU A 94 -4.85 3.47 -17.89
N GLN A 95 -4.74 4.40 -18.83
CA GLN A 95 -3.54 4.57 -19.65
C GLN A 95 -2.31 4.95 -18.82
N SER A 96 -2.47 5.84 -17.83
CA SER A 96 -1.39 6.21 -16.91
C SER A 96 -0.88 5.01 -16.11
N THR A 97 -1.79 4.16 -15.63
CA THR A 97 -1.44 2.91 -14.94
C THR A 97 -0.67 1.96 -15.86
N ILE A 98 -1.10 1.82 -17.12
CA ILE A 98 -0.41 0.97 -18.11
C ILE A 98 1.00 1.49 -18.38
N PHE A 99 1.18 2.80 -18.63
CA PHE A 99 2.51 3.38 -18.85
C PHE A 99 3.45 3.12 -17.67
N LEU A 100 2.99 3.28 -16.43
CA LEU A 100 3.82 3.03 -15.24
C LEU A 100 4.16 1.55 -15.05
N LYS A 101 3.26 0.61 -15.38
CA LYS A 101 3.60 -0.83 -15.37
C LYS A 101 4.71 -1.17 -16.38
N ARG A 102 4.84 -0.37 -17.44
CA ARG A 102 5.89 -0.49 -18.46
C ARG A 102 7.17 0.28 -18.13
N VAL A 103 7.28 0.85 -16.93
CA VAL A 103 8.52 1.41 -16.39
C VAL A 103 9.22 0.30 -15.58
N LEU A 104 10.15 -0.41 -16.21
CA LEU A 104 10.85 -1.60 -15.72
C LEU A 104 12.23 -1.28 -15.15
N LEU A 105 13.00 -0.37 -15.77
CA LEU A 105 14.39 -0.08 -15.43
C LEU A 105 14.53 0.95 -14.31
N ARG A 106 13.64 1.94 -14.24
CA ARG A 106 13.75 3.10 -13.32
C ARG A 106 12.65 3.14 -12.26
N ARG A 107 12.48 2.02 -11.54
CA ARG A 107 11.49 1.85 -10.46
C ARG A 107 11.93 2.54 -9.16
N THR A 108 12.02 3.86 -9.16
CA THR A 108 12.26 4.60 -7.92
C THR A 108 11.08 4.45 -6.95
N ARG A 109 11.30 4.73 -5.66
CA ARG A 109 10.22 4.76 -4.65
C ARG A 109 9.07 5.70 -5.05
N ALA A 110 9.38 6.79 -5.77
CA ALA A 110 8.36 7.74 -6.23
C ALA A 110 7.51 7.17 -7.37
N VAL A 111 8.11 6.45 -8.33
CA VAL A 111 7.40 5.75 -9.39
C VAL A 111 6.46 4.70 -8.80
N GLU A 112 6.98 3.86 -7.90
CA GLU A 112 6.21 2.76 -7.32
C GLU A 112 5.05 3.25 -6.44
N ALA A 113 5.27 4.30 -5.64
CA ALA A 113 4.21 4.94 -4.86
C ALA A 113 3.11 5.54 -5.76
N SER A 114 3.50 6.14 -6.90
CA SER A 114 2.57 6.70 -7.88
C SER A 114 1.76 5.59 -8.55
N ARG A 115 2.41 4.51 -8.99
CA ARG A 115 1.78 3.32 -9.58
C ARG A 115 0.72 2.74 -8.65
N CYS A 116 1.11 2.44 -7.41
CA CYS A 116 0.18 1.92 -6.39
C CYS A 116 -1.01 2.86 -6.15
N SER A 117 -0.78 4.18 -6.13
CA SER A 117 -1.83 5.16 -5.88
C SER A 117 -2.83 5.28 -7.03
N LEU A 118 -2.35 5.27 -8.27
CA LEU A 118 -3.20 5.28 -9.46
C LEU A 118 -3.99 3.97 -9.60
N GLU A 119 -3.41 2.82 -9.28
CA GLU A 119 -4.13 1.53 -9.29
C GLU A 119 -5.24 1.47 -8.23
N ARG A 120 -4.98 1.99 -7.02
CA ARG A 120 -6.00 2.13 -5.98
C ARG A 120 -7.13 3.06 -6.42
N LEU A 121 -6.78 4.20 -7.03
CA LEU A 121 -7.77 5.14 -7.55
C LEU A 121 -8.59 4.53 -8.69
N LEU A 122 -7.95 3.82 -9.61
CA LEU A 122 -8.63 3.15 -10.74
C LEU A 122 -9.67 2.16 -10.23
N ARG A 123 -9.29 1.30 -9.28
CA ARG A 123 -10.20 0.35 -8.63
C ARG A 123 -11.39 1.05 -7.95
N ARG A 124 -11.14 2.15 -7.22
CA ARG A 124 -12.21 2.92 -6.56
C ARG A 124 -13.18 3.56 -7.57
N VAL A 125 -12.67 4.07 -8.69
CA VAL A 125 -13.49 4.69 -9.75
C VAL A 125 -14.29 3.62 -10.50
N SER A 126 -13.70 2.47 -10.78
CA SER A 126 -14.33 1.38 -11.54
C SER A 126 -15.28 0.50 -10.73
N ALA A 127 -15.14 0.43 -9.40
CA ALA A 127 -16.00 -0.39 -8.54
C ALA A 127 -17.50 -0.10 -8.71
N LYS A 128 -17.87 1.14 -9.09
CA LYS A 128 -19.27 1.53 -9.31
C LYS A 128 -19.76 1.34 -10.75
N ASP A 129 -18.87 1.06 -11.71
CA ASP A 129 -19.18 0.81 -13.12
C ASP A 129 -18.02 0.06 -13.80
N PRO A 130 -17.92 -1.26 -13.58
CA PRO A 130 -16.84 -2.07 -14.15
C PRO A 130 -16.93 -2.15 -15.68
N LEU A 131 -18.13 -2.06 -16.26
CA LEU A 131 -18.36 -2.14 -17.70
C LEU A 131 -17.71 -0.98 -18.45
N MET A 132 -17.75 0.23 -17.89
CA MET A 132 -17.09 1.38 -18.49
C MET A 132 -15.56 1.19 -18.56
N LEU A 133 -14.96 0.62 -17.51
CA LEU A 133 -13.53 0.29 -17.53
C LEU A 133 -13.23 -0.80 -18.55
N MET A 134 -14.05 -1.85 -18.60
CA MET A 134 -13.88 -2.93 -19.58
C MET A 134 -13.93 -2.39 -21.01
N ARG A 135 -14.87 -1.50 -21.33
CA ARG A 135 -14.95 -0.86 -22.65
C ARG A 135 -13.67 -0.08 -22.97
N ALA A 136 -13.18 0.74 -22.04
CA ALA A 136 -11.93 1.48 -22.21
C ALA A 136 -10.72 0.56 -22.37
N ALA A 137 -10.67 -0.54 -21.63
CA ALA A 137 -9.61 -1.53 -21.69
C ALA A 137 -9.62 -2.31 -23.01
N VAL A 138 -10.79 -2.76 -23.48
CA VAL A 138 -10.94 -3.43 -24.78
C VAL A 138 -10.56 -2.50 -25.93
N GLN A 139 -11.01 -1.23 -25.90
CA GLN A 139 -10.57 -0.24 -26.89
C GLN A 139 -9.05 -0.03 -26.89
N SER A 140 -8.41 -0.14 -25.72
CA SER A 140 -6.95 -0.05 -25.60
C SER A 140 -6.23 -1.31 -26.14
N LEU A 141 -6.86 -2.49 -26.06
CA LEU A 141 -6.32 -3.73 -26.63
C LEU A 141 -6.24 -3.69 -28.16
N ASP A 142 -7.23 -3.08 -28.81
CA ASP A 142 -7.27 -2.93 -30.27
C ASP A 142 -6.19 -1.97 -30.79
N ALA A 143 -5.83 -0.96 -30.00
CA ALA A 143 -4.88 0.09 -30.40
C ALA A 143 -3.40 -0.30 -30.18
N ILE A 144 -3.12 -1.41 -29.52
CA ILE A 144 -1.78 -1.77 -29.06
C ILE A 144 -1.40 -3.12 -29.63
N GLU A 145 -0.21 -3.24 -30.24
CA GLU A 145 0.28 -4.52 -30.77
C GLU A 145 1.12 -5.31 -29.75
N ASP A 146 1.80 -4.60 -28.83
CA ASP A 146 2.69 -5.19 -27.83
C ASP A 146 1.97 -6.15 -26.87
N LEU A 147 2.35 -7.44 -26.94
CA LEU A 147 1.79 -8.53 -26.13
C LEU A 147 1.94 -8.28 -24.62
N ASN A 148 3.07 -7.69 -24.20
CA ASN A 148 3.29 -7.38 -22.79
C ASN A 148 2.28 -6.33 -22.31
N THR A 149 2.06 -5.27 -23.09
CA THR A 149 1.05 -4.25 -22.79
C THR A 149 -0.37 -4.82 -22.81
N LYS A 150 -0.69 -5.72 -23.74
CA LYS A 150 -1.97 -6.44 -23.75
C LYS A 150 -2.17 -7.25 -22.47
N ALA A 151 -1.15 -7.98 -22.02
CA ALA A 151 -1.20 -8.74 -20.76
C ALA A 151 -1.46 -7.82 -19.54
N HIS A 152 -0.84 -6.65 -19.49
CA HIS A 152 -1.10 -5.67 -18.43
C HIS A 152 -2.54 -5.14 -18.45
N ILE A 153 -3.11 -4.88 -19.64
CA ILE A 153 -4.50 -4.45 -19.78
C ILE A 153 -5.46 -5.55 -19.33
N VAL A 154 -5.22 -6.80 -19.72
CA VAL A 154 -5.99 -7.96 -19.27
C VAL A 154 -5.89 -8.12 -17.75
N SER A 155 -4.71 -7.96 -17.16
CA SER A 155 -4.52 -7.97 -15.70
C SER A 155 -5.40 -6.92 -15.01
N VAL A 156 -5.53 -5.71 -15.58
CA VAL A 156 -6.43 -4.68 -15.03
C VAL A 156 -7.90 -5.07 -15.16
N ILE A 157 -8.31 -5.70 -16.27
CA ILE A 157 -9.68 -6.21 -16.44
C ILE A 157 -9.98 -7.28 -15.38
N LEU A 158 -9.08 -8.23 -15.18
CA LEU A 158 -9.23 -9.31 -14.20
C LEU A 158 -9.32 -8.77 -12.76
N ASP A 159 -8.48 -7.79 -12.41
CA ASP A 159 -8.50 -7.10 -11.11
C ASP A 159 -9.85 -6.42 -10.82
N VAL A 160 -10.64 -6.08 -11.85
CA VAL A 160 -11.95 -5.43 -11.71
C VAL A 160 -13.13 -6.41 -11.81
N LEU A 161 -13.00 -7.47 -12.62
CA LEU A 161 -14.00 -8.53 -12.76
C LEU A 161 -14.06 -9.44 -11.52
N ASN A 162 -12.91 -9.68 -10.89
CA ASN A 162 -12.79 -10.46 -9.66
C ASN A 162 -12.17 -9.59 -8.55
N PRO A 163 -12.92 -8.61 -8.00
CA PRO A 163 -12.43 -7.86 -6.85
C PRO A 163 -12.18 -8.78 -5.64
N GLU A 164 -12.88 -9.91 -5.57
CA GLU A 164 -12.81 -10.91 -4.50
C GLU A 164 -11.51 -11.73 -4.48
N GLN A 165 -10.73 -11.79 -5.58
CA GLN A 165 -9.37 -12.37 -5.52
C GLN A 165 -8.37 -11.48 -4.74
N LYS A 166 -8.80 -10.30 -4.29
CA LYS A 166 -8.12 -9.47 -3.28
C LYS A 166 -8.99 -9.24 -2.04
N GLU A 167 -9.86 -10.19 -1.68
CA GLU A 167 -10.13 -10.40 -0.26
C GLU A 167 -8.84 -10.96 0.33
N GLU A 168 -7.95 -10.05 0.76
CA GLU A 168 -6.84 -10.43 1.62
C GLU A 168 -7.44 -11.12 2.83
N GLU A 169 -7.39 -12.46 2.86
CA GLU A 169 -7.96 -13.29 3.92
C GLU A 169 -7.68 -12.66 5.27
N ASP A 170 -8.77 -12.31 5.99
CA ASP A 170 -8.67 -11.87 7.37
C ASP A 170 -7.86 -12.91 8.14
N PHE A 171 -6.84 -12.45 8.85
CA PHE A 171 -6.02 -13.33 9.69
C PHE A 171 -6.11 -12.88 11.14
N HIS A 172 -5.88 -13.82 12.04
CA HIS A 172 -5.92 -13.56 13.46
C HIS A 172 -4.50 -13.45 14.01
N ILE A 173 -4.32 -12.64 15.05
CA ILE A 173 -3.07 -12.50 15.79
C ILE A 173 -3.35 -12.84 17.25
N GLN A 174 -2.48 -13.66 17.83
CA GLN A 174 -2.48 -13.99 19.24
C GLN A 174 -1.22 -13.41 19.87
N ILE A 175 -1.38 -12.58 20.90
CA ILE A 175 -0.26 -11.89 21.54
C ILE A 175 -0.01 -12.52 22.91
N GLU A 176 1.21 -13.02 23.11
CA GLU A 176 1.61 -13.77 24.30
C GLU A 176 2.87 -13.18 24.94
N LYS A 177 3.01 -13.34 26.25
CA LYS A 177 4.25 -13.03 26.96
C LYS A 177 5.27 -14.12 26.66
N ASP A 178 6.54 -13.76 26.67
CA ASP A 178 7.60 -14.76 26.77
C ASP A 178 7.47 -15.50 28.12
N PRO A 179 7.30 -16.84 28.12
CA PRO A 179 7.16 -17.63 29.35
C PRO A 179 8.31 -17.42 30.34
N ALA A 180 9.52 -17.14 29.85
CA ALA A 180 10.68 -16.89 30.71
C ALA A 180 10.68 -15.50 31.34
N GLN A 181 9.83 -14.58 30.85
CA GLN A 181 9.73 -13.21 31.34
C GLN A 181 8.34 -12.85 31.90
N GLU A 182 7.45 -13.83 32.09
CA GLU A 182 6.07 -13.58 32.54
C GLU A 182 6.00 -12.80 33.86
N ASP A 183 6.89 -13.10 34.80
CA ASP A 183 6.97 -12.44 36.12
C ASP A 183 7.47 -10.99 36.06
N PHE A 184 8.20 -10.61 35.00
CA PHE A 184 8.75 -9.27 34.82
C PHE A 184 7.80 -8.37 34.01
N LEU A 185 6.91 -8.95 33.22
CA LEU A 185 5.97 -8.25 32.36
C LEU A 185 4.66 -8.01 33.09
N GLN A 186 4.29 -6.75 33.31
CA GLN A 186 3.01 -6.38 33.93
C GLN A 186 1.85 -6.45 32.91
N GLY A 187 0.61 -6.41 33.42
CA GLY A 187 -0.61 -6.37 32.60
C GLY A 187 -0.93 -7.67 31.86
N ARG A 188 -2.06 -7.68 31.13
CA ARG A 188 -2.48 -8.79 30.27
C ARG A 188 -3.16 -8.22 29.03
N MET A 189 -2.90 -8.84 27.88
CA MET A 189 -3.66 -8.54 26.66
C MET A 189 -5.10 -9.02 26.82
N THR A 190 -6.07 -8.21 26.39
CA THR A 190 -7.51 -8.54 26.47
C THR A 190 -8.12 -8.62 25.07
N GLY A 191 -8.90 -9.67 24.79
CA GLY A 191 -9.49 -9.87 23.45
C GLY A 191 -8.62 -10.69 22.49
N ASN A 192 -7.67 -11.48 23.00
CA ASN A 192 -6.98 -12.51 22.21
C ASN A 192 -7.95 -13.64 21.77
N PRO A 193 -7.85 -14.17 20.53
CA PRO A 193 -7.05 -13.67 19.41
C PRO A 193 -7.73 -12.49 18.69
N TYR A 194 -6.93 -11.53 18.23
CA TYR A 194 -7.40 -10.34 17.53
C TYR A 194 -7.57 -10.59 16.04
N LYS A 195 -8.62 -10.03 15.44
CA LYS A 195 -8.84 -10.06 14.00
C LYS A 195 -8.15 -8.88 13.32
N VAL A 196 -7.27 -9.13 12.36
CA VAL A 196 -6.64 -8.08 11.54
C VAL A 196 -7.34 -8.05 10.18
N ALA A 197 -8.31 -7.14 10.03
CA ALA A 197 -8.98 -6.90 8.77
C ALA A 197 -8.43 -5.65 8.08
N VAL A 198 -8.24 -5.72 6.76
CA VAL A 198 -7.67 -4.64 5.93
C VAL A 198 -8.53 -3.36 5.94
N LEU A 199 -9.82 -3.48 6.25
CA LEU A 199 -10.79 -2.39 6.31
C LEU A 199 -11.11 -1.94 7.75
N SER A 200 -10.63 -2.64 8.77
CA SER A 200 -10.88 -2.25 10.17
C SER A 200 -9.73 -1.42 10.71
N THR A 201 -10.02 -0.15 10.95
CA THR A 201 -9.38 0.71 11.97
C THR A 201 -9.63 0.15 13.37
N ASP A 202 -9.19 -1.08 13.64
CA ASP A 202 -9.11 -1.54 15.02
C ASP A 202 -7.86 -0.87 15.63
N ALA A 203 -8.06 -0.13 16.71
CA ALA A 203 -7.11 0.87 17.19
C ALA A 203 -5.83 0.18 17.71
N GLY A 204 -4.82 0.05 16.83
CA GLY A 204 -3.45 -0.35 17.19
C GLY A 204 -2.94 -1.69 16.67
N LEU A 205 -3.63 -2.38 15.75
CA LEU A 205 -3.16 -3.68 15.20
C LEU A 205 -2.47 -3.61 13.82
N GLY A 206 -2.10 -2.42 13.37
CA GLY A 206 -1.36 -2.23 12.12
C GLY A 206 -1.35 -0.77 11.65
N PRO A 207 -0.65 -0.47 10.54
CA PRO A 207 -0.11 -1.41 9.55
C PRO A 207 1.26 -2.04 9.87
N LEU A 208 2.02 -1.52 10.85
CA LEU A 208 3.39 -1.95 11.15
C LEU A 208 3.47 -2.73 12.45
N MET A 209 4.53 -3.54 12.62
CA MET A 209 4.81 -4.24 13.88
C MET A 209 4.98 -3.27 15.06
N ARG A 210 5.39 -2.02 14.81
CA ARG A 210 5.39 -0.93 15.80
C ARG A 210 4.01 -0.65 16.39
N ASP A 211 2.96 -0.73 15.59
CA ASP A 211 1.59 -0.46 16.07
C ASP A 211 1.17 -1.51 17.09
N ILE A 212 1.52 -2.78 16.82
CA ILE A 212 1.33 -3.91 17.77
C ILE A 212 2.13 -3.69 19.05
N LYS A 213 3.42 -3.28 18.96
CA LYS A 213 4.22 -2.91 20.14
C LYS A 213 3.50 -1.85 20.96
N ASN A 214 3.04 -0.79 20.31
CA ASN A 214 2.38 0.33 20.95
C ASN A 214 1.03 -0.07 21.57
N LYS A 215 0.30 -1.00 20.95
CA LYS A 215 -0.91 -1.59 21.54
C LYS A 215 -0.59 -2.37 22.80
N ILE A 216 0.43 -3.25 22.77
CA ILE A 216 0.88 -4.00 23.95
C ILE A 216 1.23 -3.02 25.08
N CYS A 217 2.07 -2.02 24.80
CA CYS A 217 2.48 -1.05 25.81
C CYS A 217 1.31 -0.28 26.44
N ARG A 218 0.27 0.05 25.66
CA ARG A 218 -0.94 0.71 26.18
C ARG A 218 -1.80 -0.24 27.01
N ASP A 219 -2.07 -1.43 26.49
CA ASP A 219 -2.99 -2.40 27.10
C ASP A 219 -2.40 -3.05 28.36
N THR A 220 -1.06 -3.07 28.49
CA THR A 220 -0.37 -3.62 29.65
C THR A 220 0.24 -2.54 30.55
N GLU A 221 -0.15 -1.27 30.40
CA GLU A 221 0.30 -0.13 31.21
C GLU A 221 1.82 0.12 31.18
N MET A 222 2.54 -0.40 30.19
CA MET A 222 3.98 -0.14 29.97
C MET A 222 4.19 1.17 29.19
N ILE A 223 3.58 2.26 29.66
CA ILE A 223 3.52 3.56 28.98
C ILE A 223 4.92 4.15 28.75
N ALA A 224 5.86 3.92 29.67
CA ALA A 224 7.25 4.39 29.55
C ALA A 224 7.98 3.84 28.30
N LEU A 225 7.50 2.74 27.71
CA LEU A 225 8.06 2.14 26.49
C LEU A 225 7.45 2.69 25.19
N LEU A 226 6.54 3.67 25.30
CA LEU A 226 5.94 4.37 24.17
C LEU A 226 6.79 5.56 23.68
N GLU A 227 7.71 6.09 24.51
CA GLU A 227 8.32 7.42 24.32
C GLU A 227 9.43 7.52 23.25
N ASP A 228 9.84 6.42 22.61
CA ASP A 228 10.88 6.44 21.57
C ASP A 228 10.39 6.85 20.16
N ASP A 229 9.10 7.16 19.97
CA ASP A 229 8.51 7.33 18.63
C ASP A 229 8.54 8.78 18.07
N ASN A 230 9.04 9.78 18.82
CA ASN A 230 9.24 11.16 18.32
C ASN A 230 10.67 11.45 17.83
N GLY A 231 11.59 10.49 17.96
CA GLY A 231 12.95 10.56 17.41
C GLY A 231 12.93 10.28 15.92
N MET A 232 13.29 11.27 15.13
CA MET A 232 13.53 11.19 13.69
C MET A 232 14.73 10.26 13.40
N GLU A 233 14.62 8.94 13.59
CA GLU A 233 15.61 7.98 13.12
C GLU A 233 15.00 6.58 12.91
N SER A 234 14.65 6.31 11.66
CA SER A 234 14.16 5.04 11.10
C SER A 234 15.19 3.89 11.12
N SER A 235 16.18 3.92 12.04
CA SER A 235 17.39 3.09 11.96
C SER A 235 17.62 2.18 13.18
N HIS A 236 16.99 2.42 14.34
CA HIS A 236 17.32 1.70 15.58
C HIS A 236 16.18 0.77 16.06
N CYS A 237 15.82 -0.23 15.25
CA CYS A 237 14.96 -1.33 15.72
C CYS A 237 15.65 -2.24 16.75
N LEU A 238 16.99 -2.24 16.82
CA LEU A 238 17.71 -2.99 17.85
C LEU A 238 17.49 -2.38 19.25
N GLU A 239 17.28 -1.07 19.37
CA GLU A 239 17.26 -0.35 20.66
C GLU A 239 15.92 -0.37 21.37
N SER A 240 14.84 -0.79 20.70
CA SER A 240 13.54 -0.95 21.36
C SER A 240 13.66 -1.91 22.54
N THR A 241 13.30 -1.42 23.72
CA THR A 241 13.32 -2.22 24.95
C THR A 241 12.33 -3.39 24.87
N LEU A 242 11.21 -3.23 24.15
CA LEU A 242 10.27 -4.32 23.88
C LEU A 242 10.55 -4.94 22.50
N GLN A 243 10.83 -6.24 22.49
CA GLN A 243 11.03 -7.05 21.30
C GLN A 243 9.77 -7.87 20.98
N LEU A 244 9.45 -7.99 19.69
CA LEU A 244 8.37 -8.85 19.19
C LEU A 244 8.97 -10.02 18.42
N LEU A 245 8.56 -11.23 18.78
CA LEU A 245 9.02 -12.47 18.18
C LEU A 245 7.89 -13.17 17.44
N VAL A 246 8.19 -13.67 16.24
CA VAL A 246 7.33 -14.55 15.45
C VAL A 246 8.18 -15.75 15.01
N ASN A 247 7.70 -16.97 15.25
CA ASN A 247 8.47 -18.20 14.99
C ASN A 247 9.90 -18.18 15.57
N ASN A 248 10.04 -17.67 16.80
CA ASN A 248 11.32 -17.57 17.50
C ASN A 248 12.37 -16.69 16.79
N GLN A 249 11.90 -15.74 15.97
CA GLN A 249 12.74 -14.72 15.31
C GLN A 249 12.31 -13.32 15.78
N ILE A 250 13.28 -12.45 16.05
CA ILE A 250 12.99 -11.06 16.44
C ILE A 250 12.64 -10.26 15.18
N ILE A 251 11.47 -9.64 15.18
CA ILE A 251 10.93 -8.94 14.01
C ILE A 251 11.17 -7.43 14.12
N SER A 252 11.71 -6.83 13.06
CA SER A 252 11.84 -5.38 12.96
C SER A 252 10.47 -4.68 13.04
N LEU A 253 10.38 -3.65 13.88
CA LEU A 253 9.16 -2.87 14.10
C LEU A 253 8.70 -2.08 12.86
N ALA A 254 9.61 -1.88 11.89
CA ALA A 254 9.32 -1.22 10.63
C ALA A 254 8.67 -2.15 9.58
N LEU A 255 8.57 -3.45 9.85
CA LEU A 255 7.97 -4.39 8.91
C LEU A 255 6.44 -4.34 8.96
N PRO A 256 5.75 -4.49 7.81
CA PRO A 256 4.31 -4.62 7.77
C PRO A 256 3.84 -5.93 8.41
N VAL A 257 2.84 -5.85 9.28
CA VAL A 257 2.28 -7.02 9.98
C VAL A 257 1.82 -8.11 9.00
N ARG A 258 1.18 -7.70 7.91
CA ARG A 258 0.73 -8.62 6.85
C ARG A 258 1.89 -9.37 6.19
N ALA A 259 2.96 -8.68 5.87
CA ALA A 259 4.11 -9.28 5.20
C ALA A 259 4.80 -10.31 6.11
N VAL A 260 4.85 -10.05 7.42
CA VAL A 260 5.34 -10.97 8.44
C VAL A 260 4.46 -12.23 8.48
N TYR A 261 3.13 -12.07 8.51
CA TYR A 261 2.20 -13.20 8.47
C TYR A 261 2.39 -14.07 7.23
N ASP A 262 2.35 -13.49 6.04
CA ASP A 262 2.40 -14.26 4.79
C ASP A 262 3.70 -15.03 4.60
N LYS A 263 4.84 -14.44 4.99
CA LYS A 263 6.16 -15.01 4.70
C LYS A 263 6.71 -15.87 5.82
N LEU A 264 6.45 -15.51 7.08
CA LEU A 264 7.02 -16.21 8.23
C LEU A 264 6.05 -17.19 8.87
N TRP A 265 4.73 -16.95 8.82
CA TRP A 265 3.75 -17.74 9.56
C TRP A 265 2.87 -18.63 8.67
N LYS A 266 2.19 -18.03 7.68
CA LYS A 266 1.13 -18.66 6.87
C LYS A 266 1.54 -19.98 6.24
N LYS A 267 2.80 -20.08 5.78
CA LYS A 267 3.33 -21.29 5.12
C LYS A 267 3.43 -22.49 6.07
N THR A 268 3.78 -22.25 7.33
CA THR A 268 3.99 -23.30 8.33
C THR A 268 2.72 -23.59 9.11
N ASN A 269 1.88 -22.57 9.33
CA ASN A 269 0.69 -22.64 10.19
C ASN A 269 -0.57 -22.12 9.46
N PRO A 270 -1.03 -22.80 8.39
CA PRO A 270 -2.20 -22.34 7.63
C PRO A 270 -3.47 -22.36 8.49
N GLY A 271 -4.23 -21.27 8.48
CA GLY A 271 -5.50 -21.13 9.20
C GLY A 271 -5.37 -20.93 10.72
N GLN A 272 -4.15 -20.88 11.26
CA GLN A 272 -3.93 -20.61 12.68
C GLN A 272 -3.63 -19.12 12.93
N PRO A 273 -4.02 -18.57 14.10
CA PRO A 273 -3.64 -17.21 14.46
C PRO A 273 -2.12 -17.08 14.53
N MET A 274 -1.58 -15.97 14.02
CA MET A 274 -0.16 -15.65 14.14
C MET A 274 0.18 -15.35 15.60
N VAL A 275 1.02 -16.19 16.19
CA VAL A 275 1.49 -15.97 17.56
C VAL A 275 2.64 -14.96 17.54
N ILE A 276 2.44 -13.85 18.24
CA ILE A 276 3.46 -12.84 18.51
C ILE A 276 3.81 -12.93 19.99
N VAL A 277 5.05 -13.30 20.28
CA VAL A 277 5.58 -13.34 21.64
C VAL A 277 6.31 -12.03 21.93
N TYR A 278 5.99 -11.34 23.01
CA TYR A 278 6.68 -10.11 23.41
C TYR A 278 7.52 -10.29 24.66
N ARG A 279 8.68 -9.62 24.69
CA ARG A 279 9.63 -9.67 25.80
C ARG A 279 10.46 -8.39 25.91
N MET A 280 11.08 -8.18 27.06
CA MET A 280 12.04 -7.11 27.29
C MET A 280 13.45 -7.53 26.87
N ARG A 281 14.12 -6.67 26.12
CA ARG A 281 15.54 -6.81 25.77
C ARG A 281 16.39 -6.69 27.04
N GLY A 282 17.38 -7.58 27.18
CA GLY A 282 18.41 -7.48 28.22
C GLY A 282 18.04 -8.04 29.59
N LEU A 283 16.81 -8.53 29.81
CA LEU A 283 16.45 -9.16 31.09
C LEU A 283 17.14 -10.52 31.32
N LEU A 284 17.40 -11.28 30.25
CA LEU A 284 17.99 -12.63 30.32
C LEU A 284 19.33 -12.73 29.57
N GLY A 285 20.00 -11.60 29.35
CA GLY A 285 21.22 -11.51 28.55
C GLY A 285 20.98 -11.12 27.09
N ASP A 286 22.01 -11.30 26.25
CA ASP A 286 21.94 -10.98 24.83
C ASP A 286 21.03 -11.94 24.07
N ALA A 287 20.30 -11.40 23.09
CA ALA A 287 19.41 -12.20 22.24
C ALA A 287 20.22 -13.16 21.35
N VAL A 288 19.80 -14.42 21.32
CA VAL A 288 20.39 -15.48 20.48
C VAL A 288 19.57 -15.76 19.23
N GLU A 289 18.37 -15.21 19.17
CA GLU A 289 17.41 -15.34 18.08
C GLU A 289 17.81 -14.50 16.88
N THR A 290 17.49 -15.01 15.69
CA THR A 290 17.74 -14.30 14.43
C THR A 290 16.88 -13.05 14.34
N PHE A 291 17.50 -11.92 13.95
CA PHE A 291 16.79 -10.66 13.70
C PHE A 291 16.39 -10.52 12.22
N VAL A 292 15.10 -10.27 11.98
CA VAL A 292 14.53 -10.11 10.63
C VAL A 292 14.26 -8.63 10.35
N SER A 293 15.09 -8.02 9.51
CA SER A 293 14.96 -6.62 9.08
C SER A 293 14.32 -6.45 7.70
N THR A 294 14.38 -7.48 6.85
CA THR A 294 13.81 -7.48 5.50
C THR A 294 13.13 -8.81 5.18
N LEU A 295 12.10 -8.74 4.35
CA LEU A 295 11.26 -9.87 3.98
C LEU A 295 11.36 -10.01 2.44
N GLY A 296 12.24 -10.88 1.94
CA GLY A 296 12.57 -11.00 0.50
C GLY A 296 11.35 -11.05 -0.43
N GLU A 297 11.39 -10.36 -1.57
CA GLU A 297 10.25 -10.16 -2.49
C GLU A 297 9.72 -11.48 -3.07
N ALA A 298 8.39 -11.64 -3.15
CA ALA A 298 7.77 -12.87 -3.63
C ALA A 298 7.54 -12.81 -5.14
N GLU A 299 8.23 -13.67 -5.89
CA GLU A 299 7.88 -14.06 -7.26
C GLU A 299 6.60 -14.90 -7.23
N GLY A 300 5.51 -14.42 -7.85
CA GLY A 300 4.26 -15.19 -7.89
C GLY A 300 3.21 -14.69 -8.89
N GLY A 301 3.55 -13.79 -9.80
CA GLY A 301 2.57 -13.14 -10.68
C GLY A 301 2.36 -13.78 -12.04
N MET A 302 3.19 -14.74 -12.47
CA MET A 302 3.23 -15.18 -13.88
C MET A 302 2.44 -16.46 -14.20
N GLU A 303 2.27 -17.40 -13.27
CA GLU A 303 1.63 -18.69 -13.59
C GLU A 303 0.10 -18.58 -13.79
N SER A 304 -0.56 -17.69 -13.06
CA SER A 304 -2.03 -17.51 -13.14
C SER A 304 -2.50 -16.90 -14.47
N CYS A 305 -1.62 -16.20 -15.22
CA CYS A 305 -1.95 -15.54 -16.48
C CYS A 305 -2.16 -16.52 -17.65
N ILE A 306 -1.50 -17.69 -17.64
CA ILE A 306 -1.55 -18.65 -18.75
C ILE A 306 -2.90 -19.39 -18.78
N ILE A 307 -3.49 -19.65 -17.61
CA ILE A 307 -4.74 -20.42 -17.49
C ILE A 307 -5.95 -19.58 -17.94
N ALA A 308 -5.97 -18.27 -17.63
CA ALA A 308 -7.08 -17.38 -18.00
C ALA A 308 -7.16 -17.12 -19.52
N LEU A 309 -6.03 -17.14 -20.24
CA LEU A 309 -5.99 -16.94 -21.70
C LEU A 309 -6.60 -18.10 -22.49
N ASN A 310 -6.59 -19.32 -21.95
CA ASN A 310 -7.18 -20.49 -22.62
C ASN A 310 -8.71 -20.50 -22.52
N PHE A 311 -9.29 -19.85 -21.50
CA PHE A 311 -10.74 -19.82 -21.30
C PHE A 311 -11.48 -18.83 -22.21
N MET A 312 -10.80 -17.77 -22.71
CA MET A 312 -11.40 -16.78 -23.62
C MET A 312 -11.32 -17.16 -25.11
N LYS A 313 -10.75 -18.32 -25.44
CA LYS A 313 -10.70 -18.86 -26.82
C LYS A 313 -11.71 -19.99 -27.08
N SER A 314 -12.61 -20.25 -26.13
CA SER A 314 -13.72 -21.20 -26.25
C SER A 314 -15.04 -20.45 -26.40
#